data_AF-A0A2P2LLL1-F1
#
_entry.id   AF-A0A2P2LLL1-F1
#
_cell.length_a   1.000
_cell.length_b   1.000
_cell.length_c   1.000
_cell.angle_alpha   90.00
_cell.angle_beta   90.00
_cell.angle_gamma   90.00
#
_symmetry.space_group_name_H-M   'P 1'
#
loop_
_entity.id
_entity.type
_entity.pdbx_description
1 polymer ?
#
loop_
_entity_poly.entity_id
_entity_poly.type
_entity_poly.pdbx_seq_one_letter_code
_entity_poly.pdbx_strand_id
1 'polypeptide(L)'
;MAKRSADSRSNRAAVQATNDDASASKLSCIQKGYMKDDYIHLFVRRSVRRSPIINRGYFARWAAFRKLLFQFLDCEVCTTEKGHVKKQILSLGAGFDTTYFQLKDEGKAPFLYVELDFKEVRI
;
A
#
# COMPACT_ATOMS: atom_id res chain seq x y z
N MET A 1 -28.65 -19.67 -18.91
CA MET A 1 -28.22 -18.34 -18.39
C MET A 1 -28.15 -18.41 -16.87
N ALA A 2 -26.95 -18.49 -16.29
CA ALA A 2 -26.81 -18.51 -14.83
C ALA A 2 -27.04 -17.10 -14.26
N LYS A 3 -27.96 -16.98 -13.30
CA LYS A 3 -28.28 -15.76 -12.56
C LYS A 3 -27.01 -15.30 -11.81
N ARG A 4 -26.37 -14.22 -12.25
CA ARG A 4 -25.28 -13.57 -11.48
C ARG A 4 -25.86 -13.13 -10.13
N SER A 5 -25.41 -13.78 -9.06
CA SER A 5 -25.94 -13.64 -7.70
C SER A 5 -25.77 -12.22 -7.17
N ALA A 6 -26.81 -11.73 -6.48
CA ALA A 6 -26.82 -10.43 -5.80
C ALA A 6 -25.70 -10.31 -4.75
N ASP A 7 -25.25 -11.42 -4.16
CA ASP A 7 -24.12 -11.50 -3.22
C ASP A 7 -22.82 -10.94 -3.80
N SER A 8 -22.57 -11.14 -5.09
CA SER A 8 -21.35 -10.65 -5.74
C SER A 8 -21.25 -9.13 -5.77
N ARG A 9 -22.37 -8.40 -5.72
CA ARG A 9 -22.37 -6.92 -5.66
C ARG A 9 -22.19 -6.40 -4.24
N SER A 10 -22.80 -7.07 -3.26
CA SER A 10 -22.63 -6.75 -1.83
C SER A 10 -21.16 -6.88 -1.40
N ASN A 11 -20.50 -7.96 -1.81
CA ASN A 11 -19.08 -8.17 -1.51
C ASN A 11 -18.15 -7.13 -2.14
N ARG A 12 -18.49 -6.59 -3.32
CA ARG A 12 -17.67 -5.54 -3.98
C ARG A 12 -17.72 -4.21 -3.26
N ALA A 13 -18.91 -3.81 -2.81
CA ALA A 13 -19.07 -2.60 -2.01
C ALA A 13 -18.31 -2.71 -0.68
N ALA A 14 -18.32 -3.89 -0.06
CA ALA A 14 -17.54 -4.17 1.15
C ALA A 14 -16.02 -4.05 0.90
N VAL A 15 -15.52 -4.59 -0.22
CA VAL A 15 -14.10 -4.47 -0.60
C VAL A 15 -13.69 -2.99 -0.77
N GLN A 16 -14.50 -2.20 -1.48
CA GLN A 16 -14.22 -0.77 -1.65
C GLN A 16 -14.24 -0.02 -0.32
N ALA A 17 -15.20 -0.32 0.55
CA ALA A 17 -15.27 0.24 1.90
C ALA A 17 -14.04 -0.09 2.74
N THR A 18 -13.50 -1.31 2.64
CA THR A 18 -12.27 -1.67 3.37
C THR A 18 -11.04 -0.90 2.89
N ASN A 19 -10.93 -0.63 1.59
CA ASN A 19 -9.86 0.20 1.04
C ASN A 19 -9.98 1.67 1.50
N ASP A 20 -11.19 2.24 1.46
CA ASP A 20 -11.44 3.61 1.89
C ASP A 20 -11.14 3.78 3.39
N ASP A 21 -11.54 2.81 4.22
CA ASP A 21 -11.27 2.82 5.66
C ASP A 21 -9.77 2.75 5.98
N ALA A 22 -9.04 1.91 5.23
CA ALA A 22 -7.59 1.79 5.35
C ALA A 22 -6.88 3.09 4.95
N SER A 23 -7.26 3.69 3.82
CA SER A 23 -6.68 4.92 3.31
C SER A 23 -6.92 6.09 4.27
N ALA A 24 -8.14 6.22 4.81
CA ALA A 24 -8.46 7.21 5.84
C ALA A 24 -7.66 6.99 7.13
N SER A 25 -7.42 5.74 7.53
CA SER A 25 -6.62 5.41 8.71
C SER A 25 -5.14 5.72 8.51
N LYS A 26 -4.58 5.47 7.32
CA LYS A 26 -3.23 5.92 6.94
C LYS A 26 -3.12 7.45 7.02
N LEU A 27 -4.08 8.19 6.46
CA LEU A 27 -4.09 9.66 6.53
C LEU A 27 -4.13 10.18 7.97
N SER A 28 -4.92 9.55 8.84
CA SER A 28 -4.95 9.87 10.28
C SER A 28 -3.57 9.72 10.95
N CYS A 29 -2.83 8.65 10.63
CA CYS A 29 -1.48 8.45 11.14
C CYS A 29 -0.52 9.57 10.71
N ILE A 30 -0.57 9.97 9.44
CA ILE A 30 0.32 10.99 8.87
C ILE A 30 0.02 12.36 9.47
N GLN A 31 -1.25 12.73 9.57
CA GLN A 31 -1.67 13.98 10.22
C GLN A 31 -1.27 14.06 11.69
N LYS A 32 -1.00 12.91 12.34
CA LYS A 32 -0.50 12.81 13.71
C LYS A 32 1.01 12.61 13.81
N GLY A 33 1.73 12.62 12.68
CA GLY A 33 3.18 12.52 12.64
C GLY A 33 3.74 11.13 12.91
N TYR A 34 2.92 10.08 12.84
CA TYR A 34 3.41 8.70 13.03
C TYR A 34 4.27 8.23 11.86
N MET A 35 3.93 8.63 10.63
CA MET A 35 4.64 8.25 9.42
C MET A 35 4.61 9.39 8.41
N LYS A 36 5.57 9.39 7.49
CA LYS A 36 5.63 10.35 6.39
C LYS A 36 5.14 9.67 5.11
N ASP A 37 4.17 10.30 4.47
CA ASP A 37 3.65 9.91 3.15
C ASP A 37 2.94 11.12 2.56
N ASP A 38 3.56 11.70 1.55
CA ASP A 38 3.12 12.93 0.91
C ASP A 38 2.06 12.67 -0.17
N TYR A 39 1.59 11.43 -0.36
CA TYR A 39 0.76 11.03 -1.50
C TYR A 39 -0.65 10.58 -1.09
N ILE A 40 -0.82 9.91 0.05
CA ILE A 40 -2.11 9.26 0.39
C ILE A 40 -3.29 10.25 0.46
N HIS A 41 -3.00 11.52 0.75
CA HIS A 41 -4.02 12.56 0.82
C HIS A 41 -4.73 12.80 -0.53
N LEU A 42 -4.10 12.44 -1.65
CA LEU A 42 -4.68 12.51 -2.99
C LEU A 42 -5.74 11.43 -3.24
N PHE A 43 -5.72 10.35 -2.45
CA PHE A 43 -6.60 9.19 -2.62
C PHE A 43 -7.71 9.13 -1.57
N VAL A 44 -7.69 10.01 -0.58
CA VAL A 44 -8.67 10.04 0.52
C VAL A 44 -9.62 11.21 0.34
N ARG A 45 -10.91 10.90 0.13
CA ARG A 45 -11.96 11.92 -0.05
C ARG A 45 -12.22 12.75 1.21
N ARG A 46 -12.11 12.14 2.39
CA ARG A 46 -12.40 12.79 3.68
C ARG A 46 -11.45 12.30 4.76
N SER A 47 -10.77 13.23 5.43
CA SER A 47 -9.96 12.91 6.60
C SER A 47 -10.83 12.48 7.78
N VAL A 48 -10.51 11.35 8.39
CA VAL A 48 -11.19 10.81 9.57
C VAL A 48 -10.17 10.65 10.68
N ARG A 49 -10.42 11.21 11.88
CA ARG A 49 -9.55 10.98 13.03
C ARG A 49 -9.75 9.56 13.56
N ARG A 50 -8.65 8.82 13.77
CA ARG A 50 -8.66 7.53 14.46
C ARG A 50 -8.14 7.65 15.89
N SER A 51 -8.48 6.66 16.71
CA SER A 51 -7.97 6.57 18.09
C SER A 51 -6.45 6.31 18.11
N PRO A 52 -5.75 6.67 19.20
CA PRO A 52 -4.31 6.46 19.29
C PRO A 52 -3.87 5.01 19.09
N ILE A 53 -4.66 4.04 19.57
CA ILE A 53 -4.35 2.61 19.41
C ILE A 53 -4.43 2.16 17.96
N ILE A 54 -5.40 2.67 17.19
CA ILE A 54 -5.52 2.39 15.76
C ILE A 54 -4.34 3.02 15.01
N ASN A 55 -3.97 4.26 15.31
CA ASN A 55 -2.82 4.91 14.68
C ASN A 55 -1.52 4.15 14.95
N ARG A 56 -1.31 3.67 16.19
CA ARG A 56 -0.15 2.83 16.54
C ARG A 56 -0.14 1.52 15.77
N GLY A 57 -1.29 0.87 15.59
CA GLY A 57 -1.40 -0.36 14.81
C GLY A 57 -1.03 -0.15 13.34
N TYR A 58 -1.56 0.91 12.72
CA TYR A 58 -1.21 1.25 11.33
C TYR A 58 0.25 1.65 11.16
N PHE A 59 0.81 2.40 12.11
CA PHE A 59 2.24 2.70 12.14
C PHE A 59 3.10 1.45 12.23
N ALA A 60 2.78 0.53 13.15
CA ALA A 60 3.51 -0.72 13.30
C ALA A 60 3.47 -1.56 12.01
N ARG A 61 2.30 -1.65 11.36
CA ARG A 61 2.14 -2.31 10.05
C ARG A 61 3.04 -1.65 8.99
N TRP A 62 2.99 -0.32 8.87
CA TRP A 62 3.80 0.43 7.90
C TRP A 62 5.30 0.27 8.15
N ALA A 63 5.74 0.41 9.40
CA ALA A 63 7.15 0.30 9.77
C ALA A 63 7.71 -1.10 9.55
N ALA A 64 6.96 -2.15 9.93
CA ALA A 64 7.34 -3.53 9.70
C ALA A 64 7.48 -3.84 8.21
N PHE A 65 6.48 -3.43 7.41
CA PHE A 65 6.51 -3.67 5.97
C PHE A 65 7.67 -2.95 5.30
N ARG A 66 7.92 -1.69 5.64
CA ARG A 66 9.06 -0.92 5.11
C ARG A 66 10.40 -1.52 5.48
N LYS A 67 10.55 -2.03 6.71
CA LYS A 67 11.78 -2.73 7.12
C LYS A 67 12.04 -3.94 6.23
N LEU A 68 11.05 -4.79 6.01
CA LEU A 68 11.17 -5.98 5.15
C LEU A 68 11.46 -5.60 3.69
N LEU A 69 10.78 -4.56 3.21
CA LEU A 69 10.96 -4.04 1.85
C LEU A 69 12.39 -3.55 1.62
N PHE A 70 12.95 -2.79 2.56
CA PHE A 70 14.34 -2.35 2.48
C PHE A 70 15.33 -3.49 2.59
N GLN A 71 15.10 -4.45 3.47
CA GLN A 71 15.96 -5.64 3.54
C GLN A 71 15.98 -6.39 2.20
N PHE A 72 14.84 -6.51 1.53
CA PHE A 72 14.77 -7.08 0.18
C PHE A 72 15.51 -6.22 -0.85
N LEU A 73 15.27 -4.90 -0.85
CA LEU A 73 15.85 -3.94 -1.79
C LEU A 73 17.36 -3.70 -1.60
N ASP A 74 17.88 -3.92 -0.40
CA ASP A 74 19.29 -3.77 -0.04
C ASP A 74 20.04 -5.12 -0.09
N CYS A 75 19.34 -6.26 -0.17
CA CYS A 75 19.96 -7.59 -0.29
C CYS A 75 20.76 -7.73 -1.59
N GLU A 76 22.07 -7.80 -1.52
CA GLU A 76 22.92 -8.17 -2.66
C GLU A 76 22.92 -9.70 -2.81
N VAL A 77 22.55 -10.21 -3.97
CA VAL A 77 22.68 -11.65 -4.24
C VAL A 77 24.12 -11.89 -4.65
N CYS A 78 24.78 -12.84 -4.00
CA CYS A 78 26.09 -13.36 -4.38
C CYS A 78 26.01 -14.16 -5.69
N THR A 79 25.58 -13.52 -6.78
CA THR A 79 25.71 -14.09 -8.12
C THR A 79 27.09 -13.75 -8.64
N THR A 80 27.76 -14.74 -9.22
CA THR A 80 29.12 -14.66 -9.80
C THR A 80 29.25 -13.65 -10.96
N GLU A 81 28.14 -13.04 -11.37
CA GLU A 81 28.07 -12.03 -12.42
C GLU A 81 28.04 -10.63 -11.79
N LYS A 82 28.96 -9.76 -12.21
CA LYS A 82 29.14 -8.37 -11.74
C LYS A 82 27.99 -7.43 -12.16
N GLY A 83 26.75 -7.80 -11.86
CA GLY A 83 25.55 -7.03 -12.20
C GLY A 83 24.66 -6.80 -10.98
N HIS A 84 24.08 -5.60 -10.87
CA HIS A 84 23.01 -5.34 -9.91
C HIS A 84 21.80 -6.23 -10.25
N VAL A 85 21.34 -7.03 -9.29
CA VAL A 85 20.13 -7.85 -9.47
C VAL A 85 18.91 -6.95 -9.61
N LYS A 86 18.18 -7.11 -10.72
CA LYS A 86 16.93 -6.39 -10.97
C LYS A 86 15.82 -6.92 -10.05
N LYS A 87 15.42 -6.11 -9.08
CA LYS A 87 14.37 -6.47 -8.10
C LYS A 87 13.00 -6.04 -8.59
N GLN A 88 12.00 -6.90 -8.39
CA GLN A 88 10.61 -6.64 -8.76
C GLN A 88 9.72 -6.80 -7.54
N ILE A 89 8.73 -5.93 -7.41
CA ILE A 89 7.72 -5.99 -6.35
C ILE A 89 6.35 -6.12 -6.99
N LEU A 90 5.58 -7.11 -6.53
CA LEU A 90 4.19 -7.32 -6.90
C LEU A 90 3.31 -7.13 -5.66
N SER A 91 2.56 -6.03 -5.62
CA SER A 91 1.60 -5.72 -4.57
C SER A 91 0.22 -6.25 -4.95
N LEU A 92 -0.32 -7.18 -4.16
CA LEU A 92 -1.61 -7.83 -4.39
C LEU A 92 -2.65 -7.24 -3.43
N GLY A 93 -3.77 -6.75 -3.96
CA GLY A 93 -4.73 -5.97 -3.18
C GLY A 93 -4.11 -4.67 -2.71
N ALA A 94 -3.41 -3.97 -3.62
CA ALA A 94 -2.65 -2.77 -3.30
C ALA A 94 -3.55 -1.65 -2.75
N GLY A 95 -4.81 -1.59 -3.15
CA GLY A 95 -5.70 -0.50 -2.81
C GLY A 95 -5.17 0.82 -3.35
N PHE A 96 -5.22 1.86 -2.50
CA PHE A 96 -4.53 3.12 -2.74
C PHE A 96 -3.17 3.15 -2.02
N ASP A 97 -2.33 2.15 -2.24
CA ASP A 97 -0.98 2.18 -1.71
C ASP A 97 -0.12 3.22 -2.42
N THR A 98 0.77 3.84 -1.65
CA THR A 98 1.63 4.94 -2.12
C THR A 98 3.11 4.58 -1.98
N THR A 99 3.40 3.33 -1.60
CA THR A 99 4.74 2.83 -1.34
C THR A 99 5.67 3.04 -2.52
N TYR A 100 5.21 2.82 -3.76
CA TYR A 100 6.04 3.06 -4.94
C TYR A 100 6.54 4.52 -5.02
N PHE A 101 5.66 5.49 -4.82
CA PHE A 101 6.03 6.90 -4.87
C PHE A 101 7.00 7.27 -3.75
N GLN A 102 6.77 6.79 -2.53
CA GLN A 102 7.69 6.95 -1.40
C GLN A 102 9.07 6.38 -1.71
N LEU A 103 9.15 5.15 -2.23
CA LEU A 103 10.43 4.53 -2.61
C LEU A 103 11.16 5.31 -3.70
N LYS A 104 10.42 5.88 -4.65
CA LYS A 104 10.99 6.65 -5.75
C LYS A 104 11.65 7.93 -5.23
N ASP A 105 10.98 8.65 -4.34
CA ASP A 105 11.53 9.85 -3.70
C ASP A 105 12.75 9.54 -2.82
N GLU A 106 12.73 8.37 -2.18
CA GLU A 106 13.83 7.88 -1.34
C GLU A 106 15.01 7.32 -2.16
N GLY A 107 14.92 7.28 -3.49
CA GLY A 107 15.96 6.73 -4.37
C GLY A 107 16.10 5.20 -4.28
N LYS A 108 15.09 4.51 -3.76
CA LYS A 108 15.06 3.05 -3.53
C LYS A 108 14.02 2.32 -4.40
N ALA A 109 13.58 2.92 -5.51
CA ALA A 109 12.61 2.28 -6.39
C ALA A 109 13.17 0.95 -6.97
N PRO A 110 12.37 -0.14 -6.98
CA PRO A 110 12.77 -1.38 -7.64
C PRO A 110 12.84 -1.19 -9.16
N PHE A 111 13.38 -2.20 -9.85
CA PHE A 111 13.37 -2.24 -11.32
C PHE A 111 11.93 -2.26 -11.87
N LEU A 112 11.01 -2.96 -11.20
CA LEU A 112 9.60 -2.99 -11.55
C LEU A 112 8.73 -3.05 -10.28
N TYR A 113 7.68 -2.24 -10.23
CA TYR A 113 6.66 -2.28 -9.19
C TYR A 113 5.30 -2.46 -9.88
N VAL A 114 4.61 -3.55 -9.57
CA VAL A 114 3.30 -3.88 -10.15
C VAL A 114 2.28 -3.93 -9.03
N GLU A 115 1.16 -3.25 -9.23
CA GLU A 115 0.01 -3.27 -8.32
C GLU A 115 -1.16 -3.98 -9.00
N LEU A 116 -1.76 -4.94 -8.29
CA LEU A 116 -2.95 -5.65 -8.73
C LEU A 116 -4.06 -5.44 -7.72
N ASP A 117 -5.21 -4.99 -8.21
CA ASP A 117 -6.44 -4.88 -7.44
C ASP A 117 -7.66 -5.10 -8.34
N PHE A 118 -8.84 -5.24 -7.71
CA PHE A 118 -10.11 -5.26 -8.40
C PHE A 118 -10.36 -3.96 -9.17
N LYS A 119 -11.11 -4.06 -10.27
CA LYS A 119 -11.37 -2.91 -11.17
C LYS A 119 -12.07 -1.76 -10.44
N GLU A 120 -12.86 -2.10 -9.44
CA GLU A 120 -13.62 -1.18 -8.59
C GLU A 120 -12.73 -0.35 -7.66
N VAL A 121 -11.49 -0.81 -7.39
CA VAL A 121 -10.48 -0.11 -6.61
C VAL A 121 -9.53 0.62 -7.59
N ARG A 122 -10.11 1.55 -8.34
CA ARG A 122 -9.41 2.48 -9.23
C ARG A 122 -10.03 3.86 -9.04
N ILE A 123 -9.21 4.91 -9.11
CA ILE A 123 -9.67 6.31 -9.04
C ILE A 123 -10.65 6.59 -10.18
#